data_AF-A0A2M9D7K0-F1
#
_entry.id   AF-A0A2M9D7K0-F1
#
_cell.length_a   1.000
_cell.length_b   1.000
_cell.length_c   1.000
_cell.angle_alpha   90.00
_cell.angle_beta   90.00
_cell.angle_gamma   90.00
#
_symmetry.space_group_name_H-M   'P 1'
#
loop_
_entity.id
_entity.type
_entity.pdbx_description
1 polymer ?
#
loop_
_entity_poly.entity_id
_entity_poly.type
_entity_poly.pdbx_seq_one_letter_code
_entity_poly.pdbx_strand_id
1 'polypeptide(L)'
;MWADALIRLHLDDSWQFTFDNAKTRAGLCNYTHKRISVSRYLAARYEDDEIHQILLHEIAHAMAGPGAGHGAQWKAVAKELGYEGKRLHGGAIADEYAPWVGTCPAGHKHYRYRKPTRVLACGLCSRKFSTTNRIDWVHRVVSRPRG
;
A
#
# COMPACT_ATOMS: atom_id res chain seq x y z
N MET A 1 -0.12 -15.62 15.80
CA MET A 1 -1.02 -15.90 14.65
C MET A 1 -0.15 -15.79 13.41
N TRP A 2 -0.36 -16.64 12.39
CA TRP A 2 0.62 -17.06 11.36
C TRP A 2 1.64 -16.04 10.78
N ALA A 3 1.33 -14.74 10.72
CA ALA A 3 2.27 -13.69 10.26
C ALA A 3 3.60 -13.65 11.03
N ASP A 4 3.56 -13.68 12.37
CA ASP A 4 4.79 -13.73 13.19
C ASP A 4 5.60 -15.00 12.93
N ALA A 5 4.92 -16.12 12.70
CA ALA A 5 5.58 -17.40 12.40
C ALA A 5 6.26 -17.37 11.03
N LEU A 6 5.60 -16.79 10.02
CA LEU A 6 6.18 -16.62 8.69
C LEU A 6 7.42 -15.72 8.71
N ILE A 7 7.38 -14.62 9.48
CA ILE A 7 8.55 -13.74 9.64
C ILE A 7 9.70 -14.48 10.30
N ARG A 8 9.46 -15.18 11.41
CA ARG A 8 10.50 -15.94 12.14
C ARG A 8 11.08 -17.11 11.34
N LEU A 9 10.34 -17.62 10.36
CA LEU A 9 10.84 -18.65 9.45
C LEU A 9 11.97 -18.15 8.55
N HIS A 10 11.96 -16.85 8.22
CA HIS A 10 12.86 -16.29 7.21
C HIS A 10 13.82 -15.21 7.75
N LEU A 11 13.50 -14.59 8.88
CA LEU A 11 14.26 -13.50 9.48
C LEU A 11 14.65 -13.85 10.92
N ASP A 12 15.70 -13.21 11.43
CA ASP A 12 16.13 -13.37 12.81
C ASP A 12 15.14 -12.75 13.82
N ASP A 13 15.24 -13.16 15.09
CA ASP A 13 14.31 -12.79 16.17
C ASP A 13 14.24 -11.29 16.50
N SER A 14 15.16 -10.47 15.95
CA SER A 14 15.07 -9.02 16.11
C SER A 14 14.01 -8.37 15.21
N TRP A 15 13.45 -9.11 14.25
CA TRP A 15 12.35 -8.65 13.40
C TRP A 15 10.98 -8.89 14.04
N GLN A 16 10.10 -7.91 13.89
CA GLN A 16 8.75 -7.95 14.48
C GLN A 16 7.65 -7.62 13.47
N PHE A 17 6.48 -8.24 13.66
CA PHE A 17 5.26 -7.88 12.96
C PHE A 17 4.48 -6.77 13.67
N THR A 18 3.79 -5.92 12.93
CA THR A 18 2.71 -5.07 13.48
C THR A 18 1.67 -4.71 12.43
N PHE A 19 0.46 -4.36 12.87
CA PHE A 19 -0.45 -3.57 12.04
C PHE A 19 -0.20 -2.08 12.19
N ASP A 20 -0.18 -1.35 11.07
CA ASP A 20 -0.07 0.12 11.05
C ASP A 20 -1.37 0.81 10.60
N ASN A 21 -1.31 2.14 10.47
CA ASN A 21 -2.43 3.00 10.08
C ASN A 21 -2.32 3.55 8.65
N ALA A 22 -1.45 2.98 7.81
CA ALA A 22 -1.28 3.40 6.43
C ALA A 22 -2.57 3.16 5.64
N LYS A 23 -2.83 4.03 4.66
CA LYS A 23 -4.09 3.99 3.89
C LYS A 23 -3.87 3.99 2.38
N THR A 24 -2.61 3.92 1.96
CA THR A 24 -2.16 4.00 0.57
C THR A 24 -1.05 3.01 0.25
N ARG A 25 -0.68 2.16 1.21
CA ARG A 25 0.29 1.07 1.05
C ARG A 25 -0.18 -0.10 1.92
N ALA A 26 -0.08 -1.31 1.37
CA ALA A 26 -0.52 -2.52 2.05
C ALA A 26 0.53 -3.04 3.05
N GLY A 27 1.81 -3.01 2.67
CA GLY A 27 2.94 -3.43 3.50
C GLY A 27 3.99 -2.34 3.70
N LEU A 28 4.95 -2.59 4.59
CA LEU A 28 6.22 -1.88 4.71
C LEU A 28 7.24 -2.71 5.48
N CYS A 29 8.42 -2.87 4.90
CA CYS A 29 9.65 -3.26 5.55
C CYS A 29 10.41 -2.03 6.09
N ASN A 30 10.63 -1.98 7.40
CA ASN A 30 11.39 -0.94 8.09
C ASN A 30 12.69 -1.51 8.67
N TYR A 31 13.81 -1.21 8.02
CA TYR A 31 15.14 -1.68 8.41
C TYR A 31 15.63 -1.08 9.73
N THR A 32 15.33 0.20 10.00
CA THR A 32 15.81 0.91 11.20
C THR A 32 15.25 0.30 12.47
N HIS A 33 13.97 -0.04 12.47
CA HIS A 33 13.29 -0.63 13.63
C HIS A 33 13.11 -2.15 13.50
N LYS A 34 13.69 -2.76 12.45
CA LYS A 34 13.52 -4.18 12.10
C LYS A 34 12.08 -4.65 12.23
N ARG A 35 11.21 -4.03 11.44
CA ARG A 35 9.76 -4.24 11.54
C ARG A 35 9.14 -4.42 10.18
N ILE A 36 8.31 -5.45 10.06
CA ILE A 36 7.40 -5.63 8.94
C ILE A 36 6.01 -5.22 9.40
N SER A 37 5.36 -4.38 8.63
CA SER A 37 4.02 -3.89 8.96
C SER A 37 3.04 -4.03 7.82
N VAL A 38 1.79 -4.33 8.17
CA VAL A 38 0.67 -4.38 7.22
C VAL A 38 -0.37 -3.32 7.63
N SER A 39 -0.98 -2.66 6.66
CA SER A 39 -2.06 -1.71 6.92
C SER A 39 -3.29 -2.43 7.47
N ARG A 40 -3.78 -2.03 8.64
CA ARG A 40 -5.04 -2.57 9.19
C ARG A 40 -6.25 -2.30 8.31
N TYR A 41 -6.26 -1.19 7.59
CA TYR A 41 -7.40 -0.76 6.77
C TYR A 41 -7.50 -1.55 5.45
N LEU A 42 -6.35 -1.94 4.91
CA LEU A 42 -6.27 -2.74 3.70
C LEU A 42 -6.35 -4.23 4.04
N ALA A 43 -5.74 -4.66 5.15
CA ALA A 43 -5.84 -6.03 5.64
C ALA A 43 -7.29 -6.49 5.84
N ALA A 44 -8.15 -5.60 6.34
CA ALA A 44 -9.57 -5.89 6.51
C ALA A 44 -10.36 -6.16 5.21
N ARG A 45 -9.75 -6.01 4.03
CA ARG A 45 -10.36 -6.22 2.71
C ARG A 45 -9.80 -7.43 1.96
N TYR A 46 -8.72 -7.97 2.49
CA TYR A 46 -7.90 -8.96 1.79
C TYR A 46 -8.09 -10.30 2.43
N GLU A 47 -8.17 -11.31 1.59
CA GLU A 47 -8.15 -12.69 2.04
C GLU A 47 -6.76 -13.03 2.59
N ASP A 48 -6.67 -14.09 3.39
CA ASP A 48 -5.40 -14.49 4.03
C ASP A 48 -4.28 -14.72 3.01
N ASP A 49 -4.59 -15.24 1.82
CA ASP A 49 -3.63 -15.44 0.73
C ASP A 49 -3.05 -14.12 0.19
N GLU A 50 -3.87 -13.06 0.12
CA GLU A 50 -3.41 -11.74 -0.29
C GLU A 50 -2.51 -11.12 0.79
N ILE A 51 -2.88 -11.27 2.07
CA ILE A 51 -2.03 -10.86 3.21
C ILE A 51 -0.73 -11.63 3.22
N HIS A 52 -0.77 -12.91 2.89
CA HIS A 52 0.40 -13.75 2.80
C HIS A 52 1.35 -13.22 1.74
N GLN A 53 0.85 -12.91 0.55
CA GLN A 53 1.67 -12.33 -0.52
C GLN A 53 2.22 -10.93 -0.18
N ILE A 54 1.50 -10.12 0.59
CA ILE A 54 2.04 -8.86 1.14
C ILE A 54 3.22 -9.15 2.08
N LEU A 55 3.08 -10.11 2.98
CA LEU A 55 4.16 -10.46 3.92
C LEU A 55 5.38 -11.01 3.17
N LEU A 56 5.20 -11.91 2.21
CA LEU A 56 6.31 -12.42 1.38
C LEU A 56 7.03 -11.29 0.64
N HIS A 57 6.30 -10.27 0.16
CA HIS A 57 6.89 -9.08 -0.46
C HIS A 57 7.82 -8.33 0.51
N GLU A 58 7.35 -8.07 1.73
CA GLU A 58 8.11 -7.31 2.72
C GLU A 58 9.26 -8.12 3.34
N ILE A 59 9.08 -9.43 3.52
CA ILE A 59 10.16 -10.36 3.93
C ILE A 59 11.25 -10.42 2.85
N ALA A 60 10.87 -10.49 1.57
CA ALA A 60 11.84 -10.45 0.47
C ALA A 60 12.69 -9.17 0.49
N HIS A 61 12.10 -8.01 0.85
CA HIS A 61 12.88 -6.78 1.07
C HIS A 61 13.86 -6.95 2.23
N ALA A 62 13.39 -7.41 3.38
CA ALA A 62 14.24 -7.61 4.55
C ALA A 62 15.45 -8.51 4.27
N MET A 63 15.24 -9.61 3.52
CA MET A 63 16.30 -10.56 3.13
C MET A 63 17.23 -10.02 2.03
N ALA A 64 16.70 -9.31 1.03
CA ALA A 64 17.51 -8.76 -0.06
C ALA A 64 18.32 -7.52 0.35
N GLY A 65 17.85 -6.80 1.37
CA GLY A 65 18.52 -5.63 1.93
C GLY A 65 18.08 -4.30 1.30
N PRO A 66 18.36 -3.18 1.99
CA PRO A 66 17.77 -1.87 1.69
C PRO A 66 18.17 -1.28 0.33
N GLY A 67 19.33 -1.67 -0.21
CA GLY A 67 19.82 -1.21 -1.52
C GLY A 67 19.23 -1.96 -2.72
N ALA A 68 18.58 -3.11 -2.50
CA ALA A 68 18.13 -3.97 -3.58
C ALA A 68 16.91 -3.41 -4.32
N GLY A 69 16.04 -2.66 -3.63
CA GLY A 69 14.72 -2.29 -4.16
C GLY A 69 13.97 -3.51 -4.70
N HIS A 70 13.28 -3.38 -5.84
CA HIS A 70 12.74 -4.53 -6.59
C HIS A 70 13.72 -5.06 -7.65
N GLY A 71 15.03 -4.97 -7.38
CA GLY A 71 16.13 -5.39 -8.26
C GLY A 71 16.30 -6.91 -8.37
N ALA A 72 17.37 -7.35 -9.03
CA ALA A 72 17.61 -8.77 -9.32
C ALA A 72 17.66 -9.65 -8.05
N GLN A 73 18.35 -9.18 -7.00
CA GLN A 73 18.44 -9.89 -5.73
C GLN A 73 17.07 -10.06 -5.07
N TRP A 74 16.27 -8.99 -5.01
CA TRP A 74 14.91 -9.05 -4.47
C TRP A 74 14.03 -10.00 -5.26
N LYS A 75 14.11 -9.99 -6.60
CA LYS A 75 13.31 -10.90 -7.45
C LYS A 75 13.68 -12.36 -7.23
N ALA A 76 14.97 -12.66 -7.05
CA ALA A 76 15.43 -14.01 -6.75
C ALA A 76 14.85 -14.51 -5.42
N VAL A 77 14.99 -13.71 -4.35
CA VAL A 77 14.45 -14.03 -3.03
C VAL A 77 12.92 -14.13 -3.05
N ALA A 78 12.23 -13.16 -3.65
CA ALA A 78 10.77 -13.15 -3.73
C ALA A 78 10.25 -14.41 -4.43
N LYS A 79 10.89 -14.84 -5.52
CA LYS A 79 10.55 -16.08 -6.22
C LYS A 79 10.78 -17.31 -5.33
N GLU A 80 11.90 -17.38 -4.61
CA GLU A 80 12.21 -18.47 -3.68
C GLU A 80 11.17 -18.58 -2.55
N LEU A 81 10.71 -17.44 -2.04
CA LEU A 81 9.66 -17.36 -1.03
C LEU A 81 8.25 -17.72 -1.55
N GLY A 82 8.06 -17.93 -2.85
CA GLY A 82 6.75 -18.19 -3.45
C GLY A 82 5.91 -16.93 -3.67
N TYR A 83 6.53 -15.75 -3.75
CA TYR A 83 5.82 -14.54 -4.14
C TYR A 83 5.43 -14.60 -5.63
N GLU A 84 4.14 -14.49 -5.92
CA GLU A 84 3.57 -14.68 -7.25
C GLU A 84 3.61 -13.41 -8.13
N GLY A 85 4.06 -12.28 -7.59
CA GLY A 85 4.27 -11.08 -8.42
C GLY A 85 2.99 -10.43 -8.95
N LYS A 86 1.80 -10.86 -8.50
CA LYS A 86 0.58 -10.09 -8.74
C LYS A 86 0.86 -8.66 -8.26
N ARG A 87 0.57 -7.66 -9.09
CA ARG A 87 0.64 -6.24 -8.71
C ARG A 87 -0.34 -6.05 -7.56
N LEU A 88 0.06 -6.41 -6.37
CA LEU A 88 -0.92 -6.63 -5.33
C LEU A 88 -1.47 -5.27 -4.96
N HIS A 89 -0.66 -4.27 -4.64
CA HIS A 89 -1.24 -3.08 -4.02
C HIS A 89 -0.58 -1.75 -4.37
N GLY A 90 0.09 -1.65 -5.52
CA GLY A 90 0.65 -0.39 -6.06
C GLY A 90 -0.38 0.74 -6.30
N GLY A 91 -1.66 0.48 -6.02
CA GLY A 91 -2.74 1.46 -6.01
C GLY A 91 -3.82 1.18 -4.96
N ALA A 92 -3.57 0.30 -3.98
CA ALA A 92 -4.54 0.03 -2.93
C ALA A 92 -4.64 1.24 -2.01
N ILE A 93 -5.66 2.04 -2.28
CA ILE A 93 -6.04 3.16 -1.44
C ILE A 93 -7.23 2.69 -0.64
N ALA A 94 -7.20 3.00 0.66
CA ALA A 94 -8.29 2.72 1.56
C ALA A 94 -9.44 3.72 1.33
N ASP A 95 -9.93 3.80 0.10
CA ASP A 95 -10.60 4.98 -0.48
C ASP A 95 -11.85 5.43 0.27
N GLU A 96 -12.62 4.53 0.87
CA GLU A 96 -13.75 4.84 1.75
C GLU A 96 -13.36 5.70 2.96
N TYR A 97 -12.09 5.68 3.38
CA TYR A 97 -11.56 6.52 4.47
C TYR A 97 -10.95 7.84 3.99
N ALA A 98 -10.92 8.11 2.69
CA ALA A 98 -10.47 9.39 2.16
C ALA A 98 -11.56 10.47 2.38
N PRO A 99 -11.27 11.56 3.12
CA PRO A 99 -12.23 12.64 3.33
C PRO A 99 -12.49 13.49 2.10
N TRP A 100 -11.53 13.54 1.15
CA TRP A 100 -11.66 14.32 -0.07
C TRP A 100 -11.85 13.39 -1.26
N VAL A 101 -13.00 13.52 -1.92
CA VAL A 101 -13.35 12.77 -3.13
C VAL A 101 -13.41 13.76 -4.28
N GLY A 102 -12.61 13.50 -5.31
CA GLY A 102 -12.54 14.30 -6.52
C GLY A 102 -13.15 13.55 -7.71
N THR A 103 -13.89 14.25 -8.55
CA THR A 103 -14.45 13.69 -9.79
C THR A 103 -14.08 14.58 -10.96
N CYS A 104 -13.61 14.02 -12.07
CA CYS A 104 -13.39 14.77 -13.30
C CYS A 104 -14.63 14.70 -14.23
N PRO A 105 -14.73 15.52 -15.29
CA PRO A 105 -15.89 15.50 -16.20
C PRO A 105 -16.14 14.15 -16.89
N ALA A 106 -15.10 13.32 -17.04
CA ALA A 106 -15.23 11.97 -17.59
C ALA A 106 -15.69 10.92 -16.56
N GLY A 107 -15.93 11.31 -15.30
CA GLY A 107 -16.42 10.44 -14.23
C GLY A 107 -15.36 9.68 -13.44
N HIS A 108 -14.06 9.85 -13.73
CA HIS A 108 -13.00 9.22 -12.93
C HIS A 108 -12.98 9.77 -11.49
N LYS A 109 -12.90 8.86 -10.52
CA LYS A 109 -12.79 9.20 -9.09
C LYS A 109 -11.34 9.30 -8.64
N HIS A 110 -11.10 10.25 -7.75
CA HIS A 110 -9.81 10.49 -7.12
C HIS A 110 -10.01 10.66 -5.62
N TYR A 111 -9.07 10.14 -4.83
CA TYR A 111 -9.18 10.13 -3.38
C TYR A 111 -7.97 10.79 -2.75
N ARG A 112 -8.20 11.66 -1.76
CA ARG A 112 -7.15 12.33 -1.00
C ARG A 112 -7.44 12.36 0.48
N TYR A 113 -6.37 12.17 1.27
CA TYR A 113 -6.40 12.28 2.73
C TYR A 113 -6.16 13.68 3.26
N ARG A 114 -5.79 14.61 2.38
CA ARG A 114 -5.55 16.02 2.70
C ARG A 114 -6.28 16.90 1.69
N LYS A 115 -6.72 18.07 2.14
CA LYS A 115 -7.37 19.07 1.29
C LYS A 115 -6.44 19.43 0.13
N PRO A 116 -6.90 19.36 -1.13
CA PRO A 116 -6.15 19.88 -2.27
C PRO A 116 -5.91 21.38 -2.08
N THR A 117 -4.66 21.81 -2.22
CA THR A 117 -4.26 23.23 -2.12
C THR A 117 -4.06 23.90 -3.47
N ARG A 118 -4.17 23.13 -4.56
CA ARG A 118 -4.00 23.59 -5.95
C ARG A 118 -5.08 22.96 -6.82
N VAL A 119 -5.36 23.58 -7.97
CA VAL A 119 -6.20 22.98 -9.01
C VAL A 119 -5.48 21.76 -9.57
N LEU A 120 -6.20 20.63 -9.65
CA LEU A 120 -5.69 19.37 -10.18
C LEU A 120 -6.50 18.96 -11.41
N ALA A 121 -5.84 18.33 -12.36
CA ALA A 121 -6.46 17.75 -13.55
C ALA A 121 -6.27 16.23 -13.55
N CYS A 122 -7.20 15.51 -14.17
CA CYS A 122 -7.21 14.06 -14.22
C CYS A 122 -6.11 13.51 -15.13
N GLY A 123 -5.12 12.85 -14.53
CA GLY A 123 -4.04 12.16 -15.24
C GLY A 123 -4.47 10.96 -16.09
N LEU A 124 -5.65 10.38 -15.78
CA LEU A 124 -6.25 9.31 -16.59
C LEU A 124 -6.85 9.85 -17.89
N CYS A 125 -7.37 11.08 -17.87
CA CYS A 125 -7.87 11.74 -19.08
C CYS A 125 -6.74 12.26 -19.97
N SER A 126 -5.66 12.78 -19.38
CA SER A 126 -4.47 13.22 -20.12
C SER A 126 -3.26 13.32 -19.20
N ARG A 127 -2.07 13.01 -19.74
CA ARG A 127 -0.81 13.20 -19.02
C ARG A 127 -0.41 14.67 -18.85
N LYS A 128 -0.97 15.57 -19.68
CA LYS A 128 -0.74 17.02 -19.58
C LYS A 128 -1.88 17.66 -18.79
N PHE A 129 -1.55 18.69 -17.99
CA PHE A 129 -2.57 19.47 -17.31
C PHE A 129 -3.50 20.15 -18.34
N SER A 130 -4.81 19.98 -18.16
CA SER A 130 -5.84 20.68 -18.91
C SER A 130 -7.00 21.02 -17.99
N THR A 131 -7.51 22.25 -18.07
CA THR A 131 -8.68 22.69 -17.30
C THR A 131 -9.95 21.93 -17.69
N THR A 132 -10.02 21.40 -18.92
CA THR A 132 -11.12 20.52 -19.37
C THR A 132 -11.21 19.24 -18.55
N ASN A 133 -10.12 18.83 -17.90
CA ASN A 133 -10.03 17.62 -17.09
C ASN A 133 -9.92 17.97 -15.60
N ARG A 134 -10.32 19.19 -15.20
CA ARG A 134 -10.26 19.66 -13.81
C ARG A 134 -11.02 18.69 -12.91
N ILE A 135 -10.42 18.38 -11.77
CA ILE A 135 -11.04 17.55 -10.75
C ILE A 135 -11.80 18.47 -9.80
N ASP A 136 -13.11 18.28 -9.70
CA ASP A 136 -13.94 18.96 -8.71
C ASP A 136 -13.99 18.12 -7.42
N TRP A 137 -13.75 18.77 -6.28
CA TRP A 137 -13.53 18.08 -4.99
C TRP A 137 -14.64 18.35 -4.00
N VAL A 138 -15.09 17.28 -3.34
CA VAL A 138 -16.06 17.32 -2.25
C VAL A 138 -15.43 16.75 -0.98
N HIS A 139 -15.69 17.40 0.14
CA HIS A 139 -15.35 16.88 1.46
C HIS A 139 -16.50 16.04 2.01
N ARG A 140 -16.19 14.84 2.50
CA ARG A 140 -17.13 13.97 3.21
C ARG A 140 -16.62 13.64 4.60
N VAL A 141 -17.55 13.46 5.54
CA VAL A 141 -17.23 12.92 6.87
C VAL A 141 -16.96 11.42 6.71
N VAL A 142 -15.82 10.95 7.22
CA VAL A 142 -15.43 9.55 7.22
C VAL A 142 -15.28 9.06 8.65
N SER A 143 -16.04 8.03 9.02
CA SER A 143 -15.84 7.31 10.28
C SER A 143 -14.67 6.36 10.13
N ARG A 144 -13.69 6.44 11.03
CA ARG A 144 -12.61 5.44 11.09
C ARG A 144 -13.12 4.25 11.91
N PRO A 145 -12.90 2.99 11.49
CA PRO A 145 -13.09 1.84 12.36
C PRO A 145 -12.31 2.06 13.66
N ARG A 146 -12.97 1.83 14.79
CA ARG A 146 -12.30 1.68 16.08
C ARG A 146 -11.47 0.40 15.98
N GLY A 147 -10.18 0.53 16.29
CA GLY A 147 -9.20 -0.55 16.15
C GLY A 147 -9.33 -1.61 17.22
#